data_AF-A0A545T1Q1-F1
#
_entry.id   AF-A0A545T1Q1-F1
#
_cell.length_a   1.000
_cell.length_b   1.000
_cell.length_c   1.000
_cell.angle_alpha   90.00
_cell.angle_beta   90.00
_cell.angle_gamma   90.00
#
_symmetry.space_group_name_H-M   'P 1'
#
loop_
_entity.id
_entity.type
_entity.pdbx_description
1 polymer ?
#
loop_
_entity_poly.entity_id
_entity_poly.type
_entity_poly.pdbx_seq_one_letter_code
_entity_poly.pdbx_strand_id
1 'polypeptide(L)'
;MIIIKILKVTGGTIAIGALSIMAFVFVFNFLFFGNCSYQKQLSTYKNLSDKRLRVLYLQMSKVFKESNSYSISKEEADKSYPELVGFDFKSINVTYQSVLIGGCFDDKLVMRFGGLAKSKEKIESITISWGENPLQTEQLWSK
;
A
#
# COMPACT_ATOMS: atom_id res chain seq x y z
N MET A 1 8.69 0.70 63.44
CA MET A 1 7.70 1.10 62.41
C MET A 1 8.36 1.85 61.24
N ILE A 2 9.40 1.29 60.62
CA ILE A 2 10.19 1.95 59.54
C ILE A 2 10.27 1.04 58.29
N ILE A 3 10.30 -0.28 58.48
CA ILE A 3 10.40 -1.28 57.41
C ILE A 3 9.17 -1.27 56.47
N ILE A 4 7.98 -0.96 56.98
CA ILE A 4 6.73 -0.93 56.19
C ILE A 4 6.69 0.27 55.21
N LYS A 5 7.41 1.36 55.50
CA LYS A 5 7.44 2.54 54.60
C LYS A 5 8.33 2.33 53.38
N ILE A 6 9.41 1.56 53.50
CA ILE A 6 10.36 1.32 52.40
C ILE A 6 9.72 0.41 51.33
N LEU A 7 8.92 -0.59 51.75
CA LEU A 7 8.26 -1.53 50.83
C LEU A 7 7.21 -0.86 49.90
N LYS A 8 6.56 0.22 50.35
CA LYS A 8 5.57 0.95 49.54
C LYS A 8 6.20 1.81 48.44
N VAL A 9 7.43 2.29 48.65
CA VAL A 9 8.10 3.21 47.71
C VAL A 9 8.72 2.44 46.54
N THR A 10 9.22 1.23 46.77
CA THR A 10 9.77 0.35 45.73
C THR A 10 8.68 -0.33 44.88
N GLY A 11 7.54 -0.72 45.46
CA GLY A 11 6.44 -1.31 44.68
C GLY A 11 5.76 -0.34 43.69
N GLY A 12 5.61 0.93 44.09
CA GLY A 12 4.96 1.95 43.24
C GLY A 12 5.81 2.41 42.06
N THR A 13 7.13 2.51 42.23
CA THR A 13 8.06 2.95 41.18
C THR A 13 8.26 1.90 40.09
N ILE A 14 8.27 0.61 40.45
CA ILE A 14 8.35 -0.50 39.48
C ILE A 14 7.05 -0.60 38.67
N ALA A 15 5.89 -0.41 39.30
CA ALA A 15 4.59 -0.44 38.63
C ALA A 15 4.41 0.69 37.60
N ILE A 16 4.85 1.92 37.93
CA ILE A 16 4.78 3.07 37.02
C ILE A 16 5.75 2.89 35.84
N GLY A 17 6.95 2.37 36.09
CA GLY A 17 7.92 2.05 35.04
C GLY A 17 7.39 1.00 34.06
N ALA A 18 6.79 -0.08 34.56
CA ALA A 18 6.21 -1.14 33.73
C ALA A 18 5.02 -0.64 32.89
N LEU A 19 4.16 0.21 33.45
CA LEU A 19 3.05 0.83 32.73
C LEU A 19 3.53 1.78 31.62
N SER A 20 4.58 2.56 31.87
CA SER A 20 5.16 3.47 30.87
C SER A 20 5.81 2.70 29.72
N ILE A 21 6.50 1.59 30.01
CA ILE A 21 7.08 0.71 28.98
C ILE A 21 5.97 0.02 28.18
N MET A 22 4.91 -0.49 28.82
CA MET A 22 3.76 -1.07 28.10
C MET A 22 3.06 -0.04 27.20
N ALA A 23 2.84 1.18 27.69
CA ALA A 23 2.25 2.26 26.90
C ALA A 23 3.16 2.62 25.71
N PHE A 24 4.49 2.70 25.92
CA PHE A 24 5.44 2.96 24.85
C PHE A 24 5.45 1.84 23.80
N VAL A 25 5.46 0.57 24.22
CA VAL A 25 5.38 -0.58 23.30
C VAL A 25 4.06 -0.59 22.52
N PHE A 26 2.94 -0.24 23.17
CA PHE A 26 1.63 -0.21 22.53
C PHE A 26 1.53 0.95 21.52
N VAL A 27 1.99 2.14 21.90
CA VAL A 27 2.02 3.33 21.02
C VAL A 27 3.00 3.10 19.86
N PHE A 28 4.18 2.54 20.11
CA PHE A 28 5.16 2.25 19.07
C PHE A 28 4.65 1.17 18.11
N ASN A 29 4.01 0.10 18.62
CA ASN A 29 3.40 -0.90 17.74
C ASN A 29 2.27 -0.32 16.90
N PHE A 30 1.39 0.48 17.51
CA PHE A 30 0.26 1.07 16.80
C PHE A 30 0.68 2.12 15.77
N LEU A 31 1.69 2.93 16.06
CA LEU A 31 2.18 3.97 15.15
C LEU A 31 3.05 3.43 14.01
N PHE A 32 3.84 2.37 14.24
CA PHE A 32 4.74 1.82 13.21
C PHE A 32 4.13 0.67 12.40
N PHE A 33 3.22 -0.14 12.99
CA PHE A 33 2.62 -1.29 12.32
C PHE A 33 1.13 -1.12 12.00
N GLY A 34 0.46 -0.08 12.53
CA GLY A 34 -0.99 0.04 12.50
C GLY A 34 -1.65 0.25 11.14
N ASN A 35 -0.92 0.53 10.05
CA ASN A 35 -1.54 0.84 8.75
C ASN A 35 -0.79 0.31 7.51
N CYS A 36 -0.07 -0.79 7.64
CA CYS A 36 0.55 -1.47 6.48
C CYS A 36 -0.38 -2.51 5.81
N SER A 37 -1.58 -2.74 6.35
CA SER A 37 -2.51 -3.73 5.78
C SER A 37 -3.08 -3.26 4.44
N TYR A 38 -2.86 -4.05 3.39
CA TYR A 38 -3.51 -3.90 2.08
C TYR A 38 -4.59 -4.96 1.82
N GLN A 39 -4.92 -5.82 2.78
CA GLN A 39 -5.80 -6.98 2.58
C GLN A 39 -7.19 -6.57 2.05
N LYS A 40 -7.72 -5.46 2.57
CA LYS A 40 -9.00 -4.89 2.10
C LYS A 40 -8.90 -4.45 0.64
N GLN A 41 -7.84 -3.74 0.27
CA GLN A 41 -7.60 -3.29 -1.10
C GLN A 41 -7.40 -4.49 -2.04
N LEU A 42 -6.58 -5.47 -1.65
CA LEU A 42 -6.35 -6.69 -2.43
C LEU A 42 -7.66 -7.40 -2.77
N SER A 43 -8.53 -7.62 -1.78
CA SER A 43 -9.84 -8.23 -2.01
C SER A 43 -10.73 -7.40 -2.95
N THR A 44 -10.65 -6.07 -2.87
CA THR A 44 -11.42 -5.16 -3.74
C THR A 44 -10.95 -5.28 -5.18
N TYR A 45 -9.64 -5.29 -5.42
CA TYR A 45 -9.07 -5.33 -6.76
C TYR A 45 -9.21 -6.70 -7.44
N LYS A 46 -9.10 -7.80 -6.68
CA LYS A 46 -9.33 -9.16 -7.21
C LYS A 46 -10.76 -9.39 -7.69
N ASN A 47 -11.74 -8.70 -7.11
CA ASN A 47 -13.15 -8.86 -7.43
C ASN A 47 -13.66 -7.85 -8.47
N LEU A 48 -12.78 -7.10 -9.14
CA LEU A 48 -13.20 -6.20 -10.20
C LEU A 48 -13.70 -6.99 -11.42
N SER A 49 -14.85 -6.57 -11.97
CA SER A 49 -15.35 -7.13 -13.22
C SER A 49 -14.39 -6.86 -14.39
N ASP A 50 -14.37 -7.75 -15.38
CA ASP A 50 -13.60 -7.60 -16.63
C ASP A 50 -13.79 -6.22 -17.29
N LYS A 51 -15.03 -5.72 -17.37
CA LYS A 51 -15.34 -4.38 -17.91
C LYS A 51 -14.61 -3.27 -17.15
N ARG A 52 -14.53 -3.36 -15.82
CA ARG A 52 -13.85 -2.36 -14.97
C ARG A 52 -12.33 -2.47 -15.12
N LEU A 53 -11.79 -3.68 -15.18
CA LEU A 53 -10.37 -3.93 -15.43
C LEU A 53 -9.94 -3.37 -16.79
N ARG A 54 -10.74 -3.58 -17.84
CA ARG A 54 -10.50 -3.00 -19.17
C ARG A 54 -10.53 -1.47 -19.16
N VAL A 55 -11.49 -0.86 -18.48
CA VAL A 55 -11.56 0.61 -18.36
C VAL A 55 -10.32 1.13 -17.62
N LEU A 56 -9.93 0.50 -16.51
CA LEU A 56 -8.74 0.86 -15.76
C LEU A 56 -7.47 0.74 -16.61
N TYR A 57 -7.35 -0.32 -17.43
CA TYR A 57 -6.25 -0.49 -18.36
C TYR A 57 -6.14 0.69 -19.33
N LEU A 58 -7.25 1.09 -19.96
CA LEU A 58 -7.26 2.19 -20.93
C LEU A 58 -6.91 3.53 -20.28
N GLN A 59 -7.43 3.80 -19.08
CA GLN A 59 -7.11 5.02 -18.33
C GLN A 59 -5.62 5.06 -17.98
N MET A 60 -5.06 3.96 -17.48
CA MET A 60 -3.63 3.88 -17.16
C MET A 60 -2.75 3.95 -18.40
N SER A 61 -3.15 3.33 -19.51
CA SER A 61 -2.46 3.44 -20.79
C SER A 61 -2.30 4.90 -21.23
N LYS A 62 -3.34 5.71 -21.02
CA LYS A 62 -3.31 7.15 -21.28
C LYS A 62 -2.30 7.86 -20.37
N VAL A 63 -2.36 7.64 -19.05
CA VAL A 63 -1.39 8.21 -18.09
C VAL A 63 0.04 7.88 -18.47
N PHE A 64 0.34 6.61 -18.78
CA PHE A 64 1.70 6.17 -19.10
C PHE A 64 2.23 6.68 -20.44
N LYS A 65 1.35 7.09 -21.36
CA LYS A 65 1.72 7.69 -22.66
C LYS A 65 1.90 9.19 -22.56
N GLU A 66 1.05 9.87 -21.80
CA GLU A 66 0.99 11.33 -21.72
C GLU A 66 1.91 11.90 -20.63
N SER A 67 2.21 11.13 -19.59
CA SER A 67 3.08 11.59 -18.51
C SER A 67 4.57 11.58 -18.91
N ASN A 68 5.22 12.72 -18.66
CA ASN A 68 6.69 12.84 -18.72
C ASN A 68 7.35 12.59 -17.35
N SER A 69 6.56 12.45 -16.28
CA SER A 69 7.05 12.22 -14.92
C SER A 69 7.42 10.75 -14.72
N TYR A 70 8.48 10.50 -13.94
CA TYR A 70 8.88 9.15 -13.52
C TYR A 70 7.85 8.51 -12.58
N SER A 71 7.32 9.32 -11.66
CA SER A 71 6.30 8.93 -10.69
C SER A 71 5.30 10.06 -10.54
N ILE A 72 4.04 9.71 -10.31
CA ILE A 72 2.93 10.66 -10.11
C ILE A 72 2.31 10.33 -8.75
N SER A 73 2.20 11.34 -7.89
CA SER A 73 1.52 11.19 -6.59
C SER A 73 0.01 11.12 -6.76
N LYS A 74 -0.72 10.64 -5.75
CA LYS A 74 -2.20 10.65 -5.76
C LYS A 74 -2.75 12.06 -5.98
N GLU A 75 -2.22 13.06 -5.27
CA GLU A 75 -2.66 14.45 -5.38
C GLU A 75 -2.45 15.02 -6.80
N GLU A 76 -1.30 14.74 -7.41
CA GLU A 76 -1.01 15.17 -8.78
C GLU A 76 -1.90 14.45 -9.80
N ALA A 77 -2.13 13.15 -9.59
CA ALA A 77 -2.98 12.36 -10.46
C ALA A 77 -4.46 12.81 -10.38
N ASP A 78 -4.96 13.16 -9.20
CA ASP A 78 -6.34 13.64 -9.03
C ASP A 78 -6.56 15.01 -9.72
N LYS A 79 -5.51 15.83 -9.87
CA LYS A 79 -5.56 17.10 -10.62
C LYS A 79 -5.47 16.88 -12.13
N SER A 80 -4.58 16.01 -12.59
CA SER A 80 -4.25 15.83 -14.00
C SER A 80 -5.12 14.79 -14.73
N TYR A 81 -5.66 13.82 -13.99
CA TYR A 81 -6.41 12.68 -14.50
C TYR A 81 -7.69 12.46 -13.67
N PRO A 82 -8.71 13.33 -13.83
CA PRO A 82 -9.94 13.26 -13.06
C PRO A 82 -10.69 11.93 -13.23
N GLU A 83 -10.44 11.20 -14.32
CA GLU A 83 -10.97 9.86 -14.56
C GLU A 83 -10.48 8.80 -13.55
N LEU A 84 -9.43 9.11 -12.78
CA LEU A 84 -8.89 8.28 -11.70
C LEU A 84 -9.41 8.65 -10.31
N VAL A 85 -10.24 9.70 -10.20
CA VAL A 85 -10.88 10.10 -8.94
C VAL A 85 -11.84 8.98 -8.53
N GLY A 86 -11.46 8.23 -7.49
CA GLY A 86 -12.16 7.03 -7.02
C GLY A 86 -11.37 5.72 -7.18
N PHE A 87 -10.25 5.73 -7.92
CA PHE A 87 -9.26 4.67 -7.85
C PHE A 87 -8.34 4.95 -6.65
N ASP A 88 -8.28 4.03 -5.69
CA ASP A 88 -7.54 4.19 -4.45
C ASP A 88 -6.09 3.67 -4.63
N PHE A 89 -5.14 4.60 -4.66
CA PHE A 89 -3.72 4.33 -4.82
C PHE A 89 -2.87 5.38 -4.13
N LYS A 90 -1.63 5.01 -3.80
CA LYS A 90 -0.62 5.92 -3.23
C LYS A 90 0.17 6.67 -4.30
N SER A 91 0.66 5.94 -5.31
CA SER A 91 1.45 6.52 -6.40
C SER A 91 1.42 5.68 -7.67
N ILE A 92 1.67 6.33 -8.80
CA ILE A 92 1.83 5.71 -10.11
C ILE A 92 3.30 5.80 -10.49
N ASN A 93 3.95 4.68 -10.75
CA ASN A 93 5.29 4.62 -11.33
C ASN A 93 5.17 4.42 -12.84
N VAL A 94 5.48 5.48 -13.59
CA VAL A 94 5.31 5.53 -15.04
C VAL A 94 6.36 4.69 -15.75
N THR A 95 7.59 4.70 -15.25
CA THR A 95 8.70 3.95 -15.85
C THR A 95 8.49 2.44 -15.79
N TYR A 96 7.98 1.93 -14.68
CA TYR A 96 7.68 0.50 -14.51
C TYR A 96 6.23 0.12 -14.82
N GLN A 97 5.44 1.06 -15.36
CA GLN A 97 4.04 0.84 -15.72
C GLN A 97 3.25 0.18 -14.59
N SER A 98 3.40 0.72 -13.38
CA SER A 98 2.87 0.12 -12.16
C SER A 98 2.27 1.16 -11.23
N VAL A 99 1.37 0.71 -10.38
CA VAL A 99 0.66 1.53 -9.40
C VAL A 99 0.86 0.91 -8.03
N LEU A 100 1.37 1.69 -7.09
CA LEU A 100 1.39 1.33 -5.67
C LEU A 100 0.03 1.63 -5.09
N ILE A 101 -0.72 0.59 -4.75
CA ILE A 101 -2.06 0.70 -4.17
C ILE A 101 -1.97 0.93 -2.66
N GLY A 102 -1.17 0.11 -1.97
CA GLY A 102 -1.15 0.10 -0.51
C GLY A 102 0.08 -0.62 0.05
N GLY A 103 0.18 -0.63 1.37
CA GLY A 103 1.29 -1.26 2.09
C GLY A 103 2.51 -0.36 2.33
N CYS A 104 3.56 -0.96 2.87
CA CYS A 104 4.79 -0.34 3.37
C CYS A 104 6.03 -0.97 2.69
N PHE A 105 7.23 -0.62 3.17
CA PHE A 105 8.53 -0.93 2.55
C PHE A 105 8.62 -2.37 2.00
N ASP A 106 8.40 -3.35 2.87
CA ASP A 106 8.51 -4.77 2.53
C ASP A 106 7.17 -5.37 2.14
N ASP A 107 6.07 -5.01 2.82
CA ASP A 107 4.73 -5.54 2.56
C ASP A 107 3.90 -4.57 1.72
N LYS A 108 3.88 -4.73 0.40
CA LYS A 108 3.24 -3.79 -0.55
C LYS A 108 2.24 -4.46 -1.46
N LEU A 109 1.24 -3.70 -1.91
CA LEU A 109 0.29 -4.09 -2.95
C LEU A 109 0.54 -3.24 -4.20
N VAL A 110 0.95 -3.88 -5.27
CA VAL A 110 1.32 -3.23 -6.54
C VAL A 110 0.52 -3.82 -7.67
N MET A 111 -0.02 -2.98 -8.54
CA MET A 111 -0.66 -3.39 -9.79
C MET A 111 0.22 -3.00 -10.97
N ARG A 112 0.54 -3.94 -11.85
CA ARG A 112 1.36 -3.75 -13.05
C ARG A 112 0.51 -3.88 -14.30
N PHE A 113 0.83 -3.07 -15.30
CA PHE A 113 0.14 -3.00 -16.58
C PHE A 113 1.10 -3.43 -17.69
N GLY A 114 0.86 -4.61 -18.27
CA GLY A 114 1.66 -5.17 -19.36
C GLY A 114 1.09 -4.82 -20.74
N GLY A 115 1.89 -5.02 -21.79
CA GLY A 115 1.46 -4.79 -23.19
C GLY A 115 1.32 -3.33 -23.59
N LEU A 116 1.74 -2.40 -22.75
CA LEU A 116 1.69 -0.97 -23.03
C LEU A 116 2.87 -0.59 -23.93
N ALA A 117 2.64 -0.58 -25.25
CA ALA A 117 3.33 0.02 -26.42
C ALA A 117 4.87 0.23 -26.44
N LYS A 118 5.54 0.42 -25.31
CA LYS A 118 7.00 0.46 -25.12
C LYS A 118 7.59 -0.90 -24.73
N SER A 119 6.79 -1.84 -24.23
CA SER A 119 7.22 -3.21 -23.92
C SER A 119 7.19 -4.09 -25.18
N LYS A 120 8.15 -5.02 -25.33
CA LYS A 120 8.11 -6.07 -26.38
C LYS A 120 6.92 -7.02 -26.22
N GLU A 121 6.20 -6.94 -25.10
CA GLU A 121 4.99 -7.71 -24.84
C GLU A 121 3.83 -7.17 -25.70
N LYS A 122 3.18 -8.08 -26.43
CA LYS A 122 2.00 -7.77 -27.24
C LYS A 122 0.68 -7.98 -26.50
N ILE A 123 0.73 -8.58 -25.32
CA ILE A 123 -0.46 -9.01 -24.58
C ILE A 123 -0.79 -7.94 -23.55
N GLU A 124 -1.97 -7.33 -23.69
CA GLU A 124 -2.48 -6.38 -22.72
C GLU A 124 -2.84 -7.14 -21.44
N SER A 125 -2.28 -6.73 -20.31
CA SER A 125 -2.51 -7.45 -19.05
C SER A 125 -2.51 -6.53 -17.84
N ILE A 126 -3.24 -6.94 -16.81
CA ILE A 126 -3.17 -6.36 -15.47
C ILE A 126 -2.78 -7.48 -14.51
N THR A 127 -1.70 -7.26 -13.79
CA THR A 127 -1.17 -8.19 -12.80
C THR A 127 -1.11 -7.50 -11.45
N ILE A 128 -1.59 -8.14 -10.41
CA ILE A 128 -1.48 -7.64 -9.04
C ILE A 128 -0.47 -8.48 -8.26
N SER A 129 0.41 -7.81 -7.53
CA SER A 129 1.45 -8.42 -6.71
C SER A 129 1.36 -7.91 -5.28
N TRP A 130 1.51 -8.80 -4.30
CA TRP A 130 1.43 -8.45 -2.89
C TRP A 130 2.34 -9.29 -1.98
N GLY A 131 2.58 -8.82 -0.76
CA GLY A 131 3.39 -9.51 0.25
C GLY A 131 4.75 -8.87 0.48
N GLU A 132 5.54 -9.56 1.30
CA GLU A 132 6.98 -9.36 1.46
C GLU A 132 7.73 -10.15 0.40
N ASN A 133 8.91 -9.69 -0.04
CA ASN A 133 9.71 -10.40 -1.04
C ASN A 133 9.98 -11.87 -0.60
N PRO A 134 9.59 -12.89 -1.38
CA PRO A 134 9.05 -12.83 -2.74
C PRO A 134 7.55 -12.48 -2.80
N LEU A 135 7.23 -11.52 -3.67
CA LEU A 135 5.84 -11.09 -3.88
C LEU A 135 4.99 -12.22 -4.49
N GLN A 136 3.85 -12.50 -3.87
CA GLN A 136 2.77 -13.25 -4.51
C GLN A 136 2.27 -12.44 -5.69
N THR A 137 1.93 -13.11 -6.80
CA THR A 137 1.54 -12.44 -8.05
C THR A 137 0.39 -13.18 -8.69
N GLU A 138 -0.62 -12.45 -9.13
CA GLU A 138 -1.82 -12.97 -9.77
C GLU A 138 -2.21 -12.09 -10.97
N GLN A 139 -2.52 -12.72 -12.09
CA GLN A 139 -3.02 -12.01 -13.25
C GLN A 139 -4.53 -11.79 -13.10
N LEU A 140 -4.95 -10.53 -13.08
CA LEU A 140 -6.36 -10.15 -12.98
C LEU A 140 -7.04 -10.12 -14.35
N TRP A 141 -6.28 -9.78 -15.39
CA TRP A 141 -6.83 -9.55 -16.72
C TRP A 141 -5.79 -9.82 -17.82
N SER A 142 -6.26 -10.31 -18.96
CA SER A 142 -5.47 -10.51 -20.18
C SER A 142 -6.34 -10.33 -21.41
N LYS A 143 -5.77 -9.80 -22.49
CA LYS A 143 -6.41 -9.78 -23.80
C LYS A 143 -5.42 -9.94 -24.96
#